data_AF-A0A7S0B0K6-F1
#
_entry.id   AF-A0A7S0B0K6-F1
#
_cell.length_a   1.000
_cell.length_b   1.000
_cell.length_c   1.000
_cell.angle_alpha   90.00
_cell.angle_beta   90.00
_cell.angle_gamma   90.00
#
_symmetry.space_group_name_H-M   'P 1'
#
loop_
_entity.id
_entity.type
_entity.pdbx_description
1 polymer ?
#
loop_
_entity_poly.entity_id
_entity_poly.type
_entity_poly.pdbx_seq_one_letter_code
_entity_poly.pdbx_strand_id
1 'polypeptide(L)'
;AAAVGMDGSAVATYLDPYGYKAAGPSDWQSPPGKSPGAPTLELAVNGHGERSSHTFYAVSCRLTAETPSLSLEWLAQRRLAQLREELHDIVKSELGDGYGPAFSKAPFAKRGGPSGTTERLQKWLEALAACVNEGAAPPMLVAQVLRFLEAPEREQHEAPRSCPQAEAEPGPAAPSPPVTAAEKEPAPE
;
A
#
# COMPACT_ATOMS: atom_id res chain seq x y z
N ALA A 1 -1.10 20.79 -1.76
CA ALA A 1 -1.50 20.45 -3.13
C ALA A 1 -3.02 20.56 -3.18
N ALA A 2 -3.59 21.22 -4.19
CA ALA A 2 -5.04 21.26 -4.36
C ALA A 2 -5.51 19.84 -4.71
N ALA A 3 -6.46 19.30 -3.95
CA ALA A 3 -7.14 18.06 -4.32
C ALA A 3 -7.89 18.35 -5.63
N VAL A 4 -7.31 17.93 -6.75
CA VAL A 4 -8.02 17.89 -8.03
C VAL A 4 -9.18 16.93 -7.83
N GLY A 5 -10.39 17.48 -7.70
CA GLY A 5 -11.60 16.69 -7.55
C GLY A 5 -11.73 15.73 -8.73
N MET A 6 -11.77 14.43 -8.47
CA MET A 6 -12.13 13.46 -9.48
C MET A 6 -13.58 13.73 -9.90
N ASP A 7 -13.82 13.84 -11.20
CA ASP A 7 -15.17 13.88 -11.74
C ASP A 7 -15.88 12.54 -11.49
N GLY A 8 -17.22 12.56 -11.40
CA GLY A 8 -18.01 11.40 -11.00
C GLY A 8 -17.87 10.18 -11.92
N SER A 9 -17.58 10.40 -13.21
CA SER A 9 -17.32 9.33 -14.17
C SER A 9 -15.94 8.72 -13.96
N ALA A 10 -14.92 9.54 -13.67
CA ALA A 10 -13.57 9.06 -13.39
C ALA A 10 -13.51 8.15 -12.16
N VAL A 11 -14.36 8.35 -11.14
CA VAL A 11 -14.39 7.48 -9.95
C VAL A 11 -14.78 6.05 -10.31
N ALA A 12 -15.87 5.86 -11.06
CA ALA A 12 -16.32 4.53 -11.45
C ALA A 12 -15.29 3.82 -12.35
N THR A 13 -14.73 4.54 -13.33
CA THR A 13 -13.68 4.01 -14.21
C THR A 13 -12.41 3.62 -13.44
N TYR A 14 -12.01 4.42 -12.45
CA TYR A 14 -10.83 4.12 -11.62
C TYR A 14 -11.05 2.90 -10.73
N LEU A 15 -12.26 2.70 -10.21
CA LEU A 15 -12.60 1.64 -9.26
C LEU A 15 -12.92 0.29 -9.91
N ASP A 16 -13.40 0.27 -11.16
CA ASP A 16 -13.74 -0.95 -11.89
C ASP A 16 -12.62 -2.02 -11.94
N PRO A 17 -11.35 -1.70 -12.26
CA PRO A 17 -10.29 -2.72 -12.31
C PRO A 17 -10.02 -3.39 -10.95
N TYR A 18 -10.39 -2.73 -9.86
CA TYR A 18 -10.26 -3.21 -8.49
C TYR A 18 -11.46 -4.05 -8.02
N GLY A 19 -12.48 -4.22 -8.87
CA GLY A 19 -13.70 -5.00 -8.57
C GLY A 19 -14.81 -4.22 -7.86
N TYR A 20 -14.61 -2.92 -7.63
CA TYR A 20 -15.62 -2.06 -7.04
C TYR A 20 -16.62 -1.59 -8.11
N LYS A 21 -17.92 -1.73 -7.84
CA LYS A 21 -18.99 -1.33 -8.75
C LYS A 21 -19.67 -0.06 -8.26
N ALA A 22 -19.13 1.09 -8.65
CA ALA A 22 -19.66 2.41 -8.33
C ALA A 22 -20.64 2.90 -9.41
N ALA A 23 -21.75 3.49 -9.00
CA ALA A 23 -22.67 4.20 -9.91
C ALA A 23 -22.25 5.67 -10.09
N GLY A 24 -21.54 6.23 -9.12
CA GLY A 24 -21.01 7.59 -9.13
C GLY A 24 -20.06 7.84 -7.95
N PRO A 25 -19.78 9.11 -7.60
CA PRO A 25 -18.85 9.44 -6.52
C PRO A 25 -19.41 9.14 -5.13
N SER A 26 -20.74 9.18 -4.95
CA SER A 26 -21.40 8.98 -3.66
C SER A 26 -22.15 7.64 -3.57
N ASP A 27 -22.47 7.02 -4.71
CA ASP A 27 -23.40 5.90 -4.79
C ASP A 27 -22.75 4.64 -5.37
N TRP A 28 -22.95 3.53 -4.67
CA TRP A 28 -22.58 2.20 -5.15
C TRP A 28 -23.64 1.65 -6.10
N GLN A 29 -23.22 1.03 -7.20
CA GLN A 29 -24.10 0.17 -7.99
C GLN A 29 -24.32 -1.17 -7.26
N SER A 30 -23.24 -1.72 -6.69
CA SER A 30 -23.30 -2.83 -5.73
C SER A 30 -22.34 -2.51 -4.57
N PRO A 31 -22.85 -2.31 -3.35
CA PRO A 31 -21.99 -1.98 -2.21
C PRO A 31 -21.07 -3.16 -1.89
N PRO A 32 -19.79 -2.89 -1.56
CA PRO A 32 -18.87 -3.92 -1.10
C PRO A 32 -19.43 -4.64 0.14
N GLY A 33 -19.07 -5.91 0.31
CA GLY A 33 -19.52 -6.78 1.40
C GLY A 33 -20.94 -7.35 1.30
N LYS A 34 -21.79 -6.85 0.39
CA LYS A 34 -23.16 -7.37 0.21
C LYS A 34 -23.32 -8.34 -0.96
N SER A 35 -22.41 -8.31 -1.93
CA SER A 35 -22.42 -9.21 -3.07
C SER A 35 -21.35 -10.30 -2.94
N PRO A 36 -21.65 -11.56 -3.34
CA PRO A 36 -20.62 -12.59 -3.46
C PRO A 36 -19.54 -12.11 -4.45
N GLY A 37 -18.28 -12.33 -4.10
CA GLY A 37 -17.14 -11.86 -4.89
C GLY A 37 -16.81 -10.37 -4.80
N ALA A 38 -17.44 -9.63 -3.88
CA ALA A 38 -17.11 -8.23 -3.62
C ALA A 38 -15.63 -8.07 -3.21
N PRO A 39 -15.00 -6.95 -3.57
CA PRO A 39 -13.63 -6.66 -3.17
C PRO A 39 -13.53 -6.53 -1.64
N THR A 40 -12.42 -7.03 -1.10
CA THR A 40 -12.06 -6.96 0.33
C THR A 40 -10.71 -6.26 0.46
N LEU A 41 -10.69 -5.12 1.15
CA LEU A 41 -9.50 -4.35 1.49
C LEU A 41 -9.03 -4.70 2.90
N GLU A 42 -7.75 -4.99 3.06
CA GLU A 42 -7.09 -5.15 4.35
C GLU A 42 -5.95 -4.13 4.47
N LEU A 43 -5.86 -3.47 5.63
CA LEU A 43 -4.85 -2.45 5.91
C LEU A 43 -4.17 -2.76 7.25
N ALA A 44 -2.84 -2.71 7.27
CA ALA A 44 -2.05 -2.93 8.49
C ALA A 44 -0.78 -2.09 8.50
N VAL A 45 -0.29 -1.74 9.69
CA VAL A 45 0.99 -1.08 9.93
C VAL A 45 2.05 -2.16 10.13
N ASN A 46 2.92 -2.33 9.13
CA ASN A 46 4.02 -3.30 9.13
C ASN A 46 5.30 -2.76 9.81
N GLY A 47 5.17 -1.68 10.59
CA GLY A 47 6.27 -1.04 11.31
C GLY A 47 6.46 0.43 10.93
N HIS A 48 7.53 1.00 11.46
CA HIS A 48 7.97 2.36 11.16
C HIS A 48 9.49 2.44 11.16
N GLY A 49 10.02 3.42 10.42
CA GLY A 49 11.45 3.69 10.35
C GLY A 49 11.72 5.17 10.16
N GLU A 50 12.90 5.62 10.59
CA GLU A 50 13.34 6.99 10.40
C GLU A 50 14.16 7.12 9.12
N ARG A 51 13.79 8.06 8.26
CA ARG A 51 14.55 8.42 7.06
C ARG A 51 14.66 9.94 6.98
N SER A 52 15.88 10.45 6.92
CA SER A 52 16.17 11.89 6.83
C SER A 52 15.43 12.72 7.89
N SER A 53 15.51 12.33 9.18
CA SER A 53 14.83 12.99 10.33
C SER A 53 13.29 12.93 10.33
N HIS A 54 12.70 12.08 9.50
CA HIS A 54 11.26 11.86 9.48
C HIS A 54 10.91 10.40 9.74
N THR A 55 9.90 10.17 10.58
CA THR A 55 9.32 8.83 10.78
C THR A 55 8.33 8.51 9.66
N PHE A 56 8.57 7.40 8.99
CA PHE A 56 7.68 6.81 7.99
C PHE A 56 7.05 5.53 8.55
N TYR A 57 5.75 5.39 8.35
CA TYR A 57 4.99 4.19 8.66
C TYR A 57 4.84 3.38 7.37
N ALA A 58 5.17 2.09 7.45
CA ALA A 58 4.94 1.16 6.36
C ALA A 58 3.52 0.60 6.51
N VAL A 59 2.62 0.97 5.60
CA VAL A 59 1.25 0.46 5.57
C VAL A 59 1.19 -0.68 4.56
N SER A 60 1.04 -1.91 5.05
CA SER A 60 0.70 -3.07 4.25
C SER A 60 -0.76 -2.97 3.82
N CYS A 61 -0.96 -3.10 2.52
CA CYS A 61 -2.27 -3.03 1.88
C CYS A 61 -2.47 -4.33 1.10
N ARG A 62 -3.64 -4.93 1.27
CA ARG A 62 -4.04 -6.10 0.50
C ARG A 62 -5.45 -5.89 -0.03
N LEU A 63 -5.66 -6.21 -1.30
CA LEU A 63 -6.95 -6.11 -1.95
C LEU A 63 -7.23 -7.40 -2.71
N THR A 64 -8.31 -8.07 -2.36
CA THR A 64 -8.76 -9.29 -3.03
C THR A 64 -10.15 -9.09 -3.62
N ALA A 65 -10.43 -9.69 -4.78
CA ALA A 65 -11.76 -9.75 -5.36
C ALA A 65 -11.90 -11.06 -6.16
N GLU A 66 -13.11 -11.62 -6.22
CA GLU A 66 -13.36 -12.82 -7.04
C GLU A 66 -13.80 -12.47 -8.47
N THR A 67 -14.43 -11.30 -8.65
CA THR A 67 -14.88 -10.84 -9.95
C THR A 67 -14.60 -9.34 -10.10
N PRO A 68 -13.47 -8.97 -10.72
CA PRO A 68 -12.47 -9.84 -11.36
C PRO A 68 -11.66 -10.63 -10.33
N SER A 69 -11.09 -11.77 -10.73
CA SER A 69 -10.10 -12.49 -9.93
C SER A 69 -8.87 -11.59 -9.72
N LEU A 70 -8.75 -11.01 -8.54
CA LEU A 70 -7.74 -10.03 -8.18
C LEU A 70 -7.15 -10.36 -6.82
N SER A 71 -5.82 -10.32 -6.72
CA SER A 71 -5.11 -10.37 -5.44
C SER A 71 -3.90 -9.46 -5.54
N LEU A 72 -4.00 -8.28 -4.93
CA LEU A 72 -2.95 -7.29 -4.88
C LEU A 72 -2.42 -7.19 -3.45
N GLU A 73 -1.11 -7.11 -3.30
CA GLU A 73 -0.43 -6.83 -2.04
C GLU A 73 0.69 -5.82 -2.30
N TRP A 74 0.70 -4.75 -1.52
CA TRP A 74 1.71 -3.70 -1.66
C TRP A 74 1.98 -3.00 -0.32
N LEU A 75 3.05 -2.20 -0.31
CA LEU A 75 3.48 -1.42 0.86
C LEU A 75 3.51 0.07 0.50
N ALA A 76 2.77 0.87 1.26
CA ALA A 76 2.77 2.31 1.15
C ALA A 76 3.59 2.93 2.30
N GLN A 77 4.57 3.78 1.98
CA GLN A 77 5.33 4.52 3.00
C GLN A 77 4.74 5.90 3.20
N ARG A 78 4.23 6.20 4.41
CA ARG A 78 3.59 7.49 4.70
C ARG A 78 4.08 8.08 6.01
N ARG A 79 4.23 9.40 6.05
CA ARG A 79 4.44 10.12 7.31
C ARG A 79 3.12 10.22 8.06
N LEU A 80 3.19 10.32 9.40
CA LEU A 80 2.00 10.56 10.23
C LEU A 80 1.26 11.85 9.84
N ALA A 81 2.00 12.88 9.41
CA ALA A 81 1.40 14.13 8.92
C ALA A 81 0.56 13.90 7.65
N GLN A 82 1.08 13.13 6.68
CA GLN A 82 0.35 12.78 5.45
C GLN A 82 -0.87 11.93 5.76
N LEU A 83 -0.73 10.89 6.60
CA LEU A 83 -1.86 10.07 7.05
C LEU A 83 -2.95 10.91 7.73
N ARG A 84 -2.58 11.98 8.41
CA ARG A 84 -3.54 12.88 9.04
C ARG A 84 -4.20 13.80 8.02
N GLU A 85 -3.39 14.57 7.32
CA GLU A 85 -3.84 15.71 6.51
C GLU A 85 -4.43 15.27 5.16
N GLU A 86 -4.00 14.13 4.63
CA GLU A 86 -4.38 13.65 3.30
C GLU A 86 -5.24 12.38 3.32
N LEU A 87 -5.38 11.70 4.47
CA LEU A 87 -6.22 10.50 4.58
C LEU A 87 -7.27 10.66 5.69
N HIS A 88 -6.87 10.95 6.92
CA HIS A 88 -7.80 11.08 8.05
C HIS A 88 -8.79 12.23 7.87
N ASP A 89 -8.31 13.41 7.46
CA ASP A 89 -9.17 14.58 7.25
C ASP A 89 -10.18 14.34 6.12
N ILE A 90 -9.76 13.64 5.05
CA ILE A 90 -10.63 13.22 3.95
C ILE A 90 -11.69 12.23 4.43
N VAL A 91 -11.27 11.14 5.11
CA VAL A 91 -12.19 10.14 5.69
C VAL A 91 -13.23 10.83 6.56
N LYS A 92 -12.81 11.74 7.43
CA LYS A 92 -13.71 12.47 8.30
C LYS A 92 -14.68 13.37 7.54
N SER A 93 -14.21 14.03 6.48
CA SER A 93 -15.03 14.89 5.62
C SER A 93 -16.08 14.09 4.85
N GLU A 94 -15.68 13.01 4.18
CA GLU A 94 -16.54 12.21 3.32
C GLU A 94 -17.59 11.40 4.10
N LEU A 95 -17.24 10.91 5.30
CA LEU A 95 -18.18 10.16 6.15
C LEU A 95 -19.14 11.08 6.93
N GLY A 96 -18.79 12.35 7.13
CA GLY A 96 -19.60 13.31 7.89
C GLY A 96 -20.03 12.77 9.25
N ASP A 97 -21.35 12.75 9.52
CA ASP A 97 -21.94 12.23 10.76
C ASP A 97 -21.67 10.74 10.98
N GLY A 98 -21.40 9.97 9.93
CA GLY A 98 -21.05 8.55 10.00
C GLY A 98 -19.65 8.28 10.57
N TYR A 99 -18.77 9.27 10.60
CA TYR A 99 -17.41 9.11 11.11
C TYR A 99 -17.38 8.77 12.61
N GLY A 100 -18.17 9.51 13.40
CA GLY A 100 -18.24 9.35 14.86
C GLY A 100 -18.51 7.90 15.31
N PRO A 101 -19.61 7.26 14.88
CA PRO A 101 -19.92 5.89 15.27
C PRO A 101 -18.87 4.89 14.75
N ALA A 102 -18.44 5.01 13.49
CA ALA A 102 -17.48 4.11 12.86
C ALA A 102 -16.10 4.10 13.56
N PHE A 103 -15.61 5.26 13.98
CA PHE A 103 -14.26 5.42 14.54
C PHE A 103 -14.25 5.66 16.07
N SER A 104 -15.39 5.53 16.74
CA SER A 104 -15.55 5.76 18.18
C SER A 104 -14.56 4.96 19.04
N LYS A 105 -14.30 3.70 18.66
CA LYS A 105 -13.37 2.77 19.34
C LYS A 105 -11.94 2.81 18.79
N ALA A 106 -11.73 3.53 17.69
CA ALA A 106 -10.46 3.59 16.98
C ALA A 106 -10.11 5.05 16.64
N PRO A 107 -9.83 5.91 17.65
CA PRO A 107 -9.48 7.31 17.38
C PRO A 107 -8.12 7.42 16.69
N PHE A 108 -7.99 8.40 15.78
CA PHE A 108 -6.74 8.63 15.06
C PHE A 108 -5.56 8.94 16.02
N ALA A 109 -4.37 8.49 15.63
CA ALA A 109 -3.15 8.65 16.43
C ALA A 109 -2.81 10.13 16.70
N LYS A 110 -2.40 10.47 17.93
CA LYS A 110 -2.10 11.87 18.35
C LYS A 110 -0.75 12.36 17.79
N ARG A 111 -0.59 13.67 17.61
CA ARG A 111 0.70 14.28 17.21
C ARG A 111 1.73 14.10 18.34
N GLY A 112 2.94 13.65 18.02
CA GLY A 112 4.11 13.67 18.91
C GLY A 112 4.15 12.65 20.07
N GLY A 113 3.44 11.53 19.98
CA GLY A 113 3.32 10.58 21.09
C GLY A 113 4.39 9.47 21.14
N PRO A 114 4.97 9.15 22.33
CA PRO A 114 5.78 7.95 22.58
C PRO A 114 4.93 6.65 22.41
N SER A 115 5.44 5.50 22.86
CA SER A 115 4.85 4.14 22.68
C SER A 115 3.31 4.08 22.52
N GLY A 116 2.84 3.46 21.43
CA GLY A 116 1.41 3.23 21.16
C GLY A 116 0.82 4.01 19.98
N THR A 117 1.56 4.94 19.36
CA THR A 117 1.15 5.60 18.11
C THR A 117 0.86 4.59 17.00
N THR A 118 1.72 3.58 16.86
CA THR A 118 1.57 2.48 15.89
C THR A 118 0.29 1.68 16.12
N GLU A 119 -0.01 1.30 17.36
CA GLU A 119 -1.20 0.51 17.70
C GLU A 119 -2.49 1.29 17.44
N ARG A 120 -2.51 2.59 17.74
CA ARG A 120 -3.68 3.44 17.44
C ARG A 120 -3.88 3.61 15.94
N LEU A 121 -2.80 3.78 15.20
CA LEU A 121 -2.85 3.86 13.74
C LEU A 121 -3.33 2.53 13.13
N GLN A 122 -2.85 1.40 13.64
CA GLN A 122 -3.32 0.06 13.26
C GLN A 122 -4.84 -0.05 13.42
N LYS A 123 -5.35 0.20 14.62
CA LYS A 123 -6.79 0.14 14.91
C LYS A 123 -7.62 1.08 14.03
N TRP A 124 -7.09 2.27 13.74
CA TRP A 124 -7.77 3.23 12.87
C TRP A 124 -7.82 2.75 11.41
N LEU A 125 -6.72 2.17 10.90
CA LEU A 125 -6.67 1.59 9.55
C LEU A 125 -7.57 0.35 9.40
N GLU A 126 -7.64 -0.50 10.44
CA GLU A 126 -8.58 -1.63 10.50
C GLU A 126 -10.03 -1.14 10.44
N ALA A 127 -10.37 -0.08 11.20
CA ALA A 127 -11.71 0.51 11.16
C ALA A 127 -12.04 1.12 9.79
N LEU A 128 -11.06 1.75 9.13
CA LEU A 128 -11.23 2.25 7.77
C LEU A 128 -11.49 1.10 6.78
N ALA A 129 -10.70 0.03 6.84
CA ALA A 129 -10.88 -1.15 6.01
C ALA A 129 -12.28 -1.78 6.23
N ALA A 130 -12.73 -1.90 7.49
CA ALA A 130 -14.08 -2.37 7.81
C ALA A 130 -15.16 -1.47 7.20
N CYS A 131 -15.04 -0.14 7.33
CA CYS A 131 -15.96 0.80 6.70
C CYS A 131 -16.04 0.65 5.17
N VAL A 132 -14.90 0.43 4.52
CA VAL A 132 -14.86 0.17 3.07
C VAL A 132 -15.53 -1.16 2.76
N ASN A 133 -15.18 -2.23 3.45
CA ASN A 133 -15.68 -3.57 3.19
C ASN A 133 -17.18 -3.74 3.47
N GLU A 134 -17.73 -2.99 4.41
CA GLU A 134 -19.17 -2.98 4.72
C GLU A 134 -20.01 -2.11 3.74
N GLY A 135 -19.33 -1.37 2.85
CA GLY A 135 -19.97 -0.42 1.94
C GLY A 135 -20.50 0.83 2.62
N ALA A 136 -19.99 1.15 3.82
CA ALA A 136 -20.32 2.38 4.53
C ALA A 136 -19.55 3.60 3.98
N ALA A 137 -18.36 3.38 3.41
CA ALA A 137 -17.62 4.42 2.72
C ALA A 137 -18.19 4.70 1.32
N PRO A 138 -18.33 5.96 0.89
CA PRO A 138 -18.72 6.28 -0.48
C PRO A 138 -17.61 5.91 -1.49
N PRO A 139 -17.94 5.69 -2.78
CA PRO A 139 -16.97 5.36 -3.81
C PRO A 139 -15.82 6.36 -3.94
N MET A 140 -16.10 7.66 -3.84
CA MET A 140 -15.08 8.72 -3.89
C MET A 140 -14.02 8.51 -2.82
N LEU A 141 -14.45 8.18 -1.59
CA LEU A 141 -13.54 7.92 -0.48
C LEU A 141 -12.67 6.68 -0.77
N VAL A 142 -13.27 5.59 -1.27
CA VAL A 142 -12.50 4.38 -1.62
C VAL A 142 -11.44 4.67 -2.68
N ALA A 143 -11.79 5.44 -3.72
CA ALA A 143 -10.85 5.84 -4.76
C ALA A 143 -9.71 6.69 -4.19
N GLN A 144 -10.01 7.65 -3.32
CA GLN A 144 -9.02 8.49 -2.66
C GLN A 144 -8.10 7.69 -1.73
N VAL A 145 -8.63 6.71 -0.99
CA VAL A 145 -7.86 5.80 -0.14
C VAL A 145 -6.87 4.98 -0.98
N LEU A 146 -7.34 4.35 -2.07
CA LEU A 146 -6.49 3.55 -2.95
C LEU A 146 -5.39 4.39 -3.62
N ARG A 147 -5.73 5.60 -4.11
CA ARG A 147 -4.74 6.54 -4.66
C ARG A 147 -3.74 7.01 -3.62
N PHE A 148 -4.21 7.39 -2.45
CA PHE A 148 -3.36 7.83 -1.35
C PHE A 148 -2.42 6.72 -0.89
N LEU A 149 -2.81 5.45 -0.98
CA LEU A 149 -1.98 4.30 -0.66
C LEU A 149 -1.17 3.80 -1.86
N GLU A 150 -1.18 4.51 -3.00
CA GLU A 150 -0.46 4.11 -4.22
C GLU A 150 -0.81 2.67 -4.66
N ALA A 151 -2.11 2.34 -4.67
CA ALA A 151 -2.57 1.05 -5.17
C ALA A 151 -2.04 0.80 -6.59
N PRO A 152 -1.44 -0.37 -6.86
CA PRO A 152 -0.84 -0.66 -8.14
C PRO A 152 -1.90 -0.78 -9.22
N GLU A 153 -1.61 -0.23 -10.40
CA GLU A 153 -2.44 -0.40 -11.58
C GLU A 153 -2.43 -1.88 -12.00
N ARG A 154 -3.62 -2.41 -12.31
CA ARG A 154 -3.80 -3.84 -12.59
C ARG A 154 -2.96 -4.34 -13.77
N GLU A 155 -2.64 -3.48 -14.73
CA GLU A 155 -1.85 -3.82 -15.93
C GLU A 155 -0.42 -4.31 -15.60
N GLN A 156 0.08 -4.09 -14.39
CA GLN A 156 1.46 -4.41 -14.01
C GLN A 156 1.63 -5.72 -13.22
N HIS A 157 0.55 -6.41 -12.83
CA HIS A 157 0.63 -7.62 -11.99
C HIS A 157 0.36 -8.94 -12.72
N GLU A 158 -0.02 -8.90 -14.01
CA GLU A 158 -0.19 -10.09 -14.86
C GLU A 158 1.12 -10.53 -15.56
N ALA A 159 2.28 -10.03 -15.15
CA ALA A 159 3.52 -10.71 -15.49
C ALA A 159 3.75 -11.83 -14.47
N PRO A 160 3.58 -13.13 -14.84
CA PRO A 160 4.25 -14.16 -14.07
C PRO A 160 5.71 -13.77 -13.99
N ARG A 161 6.31 -13.92 -12.81
CA ARG A 161 7.76 -13.92 -12.63
C ARG A 161 8.34 -15.11 -13.41
N SER A 162 8.36 -15.03 -14.73
CA SER A 162 9.30 -15.76 -15.54
C SER A 162 10.63 -15.10 -15.25
N CYS A 163 11.38 -15.68 -14.31
CA CYS A 163 12.82 -15.67 -14.41
C CYS A 163 13.19 -16.76 -15.42
N PRO A 164 13.53 -16.45 -16.68
CA PRO A 164 14.42 -17.34 -17.41
C PRO A 164 15.84 -17.20 -16.83
N GLN A 165 16.42 -18.38 -16.55
CA GLN A 165 17.85 -18.67 -16.56
C GLN A 165 18.75 -18.05 -15.49
N ALA A 166 19.00 -18.87 -14.45
CA ALA A 166 20.39 -19.14 -14.11
C ALA A 166 21.03 -19.86 -15.32
N GLU A 167 21.57 -19.09 -16.27
CA GLU A 167 22.62 -19.57 -17.17
C GLU A 167 23.83 -19.90 -16.29
N ALA A 168 23.94 -21.17 -15.95
CA ALA A 168 25.22 -21.77 -15.64
C ALA A 168 26.08 -21.69 -16.89
N GLU A 169 26.85 -20.61 -17.02
CA GLU A 169 27.96 -20.49 -17.96
C GLU A 169 28.98 -21.62 -17.68
N PRO A 170 29.19 -22.57 -18.61
CA PRO A 170 30.30 -23.51 -18.53
C PRO A 170 31.59 -22.79 -18.96
N GLY A 171 32.26 -22.16 -17.99
CA GLY A 171 33.58 -21.56 -18.19
C GLY A 171 34.65 -22.62 -18.51
N PRO A 172 35.38 -22.49 -19.64
CA PRO A 172 36.30 -23.52 -20.13
C PRO A 172 37.64 -23.56 -19.39
N ALA A 173 38.29 -24.70 -19.57
CA ALA A 173 39.55 -25.16 -19.01
C ALA A 173 40.72 -24.16 -19.02
N ALA A 174 41.61 -24.37 -18.04
CA ALA A 174 42.90 -23.75 -17.81
C ALA A 174 43.81 -23.66 -19.05
N PRO A 175 44.84 -22.79 -18.99
CA PRO A 175 46.17 -23.36 -18.71
C PRO A 175 47.00 -22.56 -17.68
N SER A 176 47.73 -23.31 -16.84
CA SER A 176 48.88 -22.85 -16.04
C SER A 176 50.14 -22.63 -16.92
N PRO A 177 51.32 -22.34 -16.33
CA PRO A 177 51.87 -21.05 -15.89
C PRO A 177 53.04 -20.58 -16.79
N PRO A 178 53.75 -19.48 -16.45
CA PRO A 178 55.20 -19.61 -16.44
C PRO A 178 55.91 -19.06 -15.20
N VAL A 179 56.99 -19.77 -14.90
CA VAL A 179 58.09 -19.56 -13.94
C VAL A 179 58.92 -18.32 -14.32
N THR A 180 59.43 -17.56 -13.34
CA THR A 180 60.73 -16.82 -13.25
C THR A 180 60.67 -15.97 -11.95
N ALA A 181 61.34 -16.28 -10.83
CA ALA A 181 62.76 -16.18 -10.48
C ALA A 181 63.30 -14.74 -10.21
N ALA A 182 64.15 -14.66 -9.18
CA ALA A 182 65.04 -13.57 -8.71
C ALA A 182 64.45 -12.56 -7.69
N GLU A 183 64.85 -12.63 -6.41
CA GLU A 183 66.02 -11.95 -5.76
C GLU A 183 65.58 -10.56 -5.24
N LYS A 184 65.75 -10.11 -3.99
CA LYS A 184 66.94 -10.08 -3.13
C LYS A 184 66.56 -9.48 -1.74
N GLU A 185 67.21 -10.00 -0.70
CA GLU A 185 67.49 -9.52 0.70
C GLU A 185 67.56 -7.99 1.00
N PRO A 186 67.81 -7.53 2.27
CA PRO A 186 67.89 -8.21 3.61
C PRO A 186 67.20 -7.46 4.81
N ALA A 187 67.14 -8.18 5.96
CA ALA A 187 67.33 -7.87 7.42
C ALA A 187 67.30 -6.40 8.00
N PRO A 188 67.45 -6.15 9.32
CA PRO A 188 67.46 -7.00 10.54
C PRO A 188 66.60 -6.47 11.72
N GLU A 189 66.39 -7.27 12.78
CA GLU A 189 66.80 -7.01 14.18
C GLU A 189 66.68 -8.28 15.03
#